data_AF-A0A1F7JIL7-F1
#
_entry.id   AF-A0A1F7JIL7-F1
#
_cell.length_a   1.000
_cell.length_b   1.000
_cell.length_c   1.000
_cell.angle_alpha   90.00
_cell.angle_beta   90.00
_cell.angle_gamma   90.00
#
_symmetry.space_group_name_H-M   'P 1'
#
loop_
_entity.id
_entity.type
_entity.pdbx_description
1 polymer ?
#
loop_
_entity_poly.entity_id
_entity_poly.type
_entity_poly.pdbx_seq_one_letter_code
_entity_poly.pdbx_strand_id
1 'polypeptide(L)'
;MTAQIEHREVRPTGYGEIYQIPYQSDMSADDIRRLFPNTNAVIAVDFPISGEGEPLLTPEGDLIGHQFKNGVISVDHHNDDLQMCQPNICTTTLAWQMVEAGMRPNKKTPIVINHHDPDSILSAVLLSGMEGGLVKRDKLVEAALCSDHGVKPSSEKLNKIIELLFALDERDSFADSWVAVESLLRGYRMPDYVDPALRAYRAIKKRAEEAFQRVEEMGRGVHLLYLNEGIPSHHFIEAARRGGAKVLVIISPDPYDEKNLRIRVRGVDLPEFVYLTAMDLGRFGFRGRFDAGSIFANDGIDPDLVMKTIVEHMPT
;
A
#
# COMPACT_ATOMS: atom_id res chain seq x y z
N MET A 1 -3.27 27.74 -8.85
CA MET A 1 -2.73 26.84 -9.88
C MET A 1 -3.80 25.80 -10.14
N THR A 2 -4.25 25.64 -11.38
CA THR A 2 -5.16 24.56 -11.78
C THR A 2 -4.36 23.26 -11.80
N ALA A 3 -4.65 22.33 -10.90
CA ALA A 3 -4.09 20.98 -10.95
C ALA A 3 -4.48 20.34 -12.29
N GLN A 4 -3.48 19.90 -13.07
CA GLN A 4 -3.75 19.10 -14.26
C GLN A 4 -4.17 17.72 -13.78
N ILE A 5 -5.45 17.40 -13.95
CA ILE A 5 -5.95 16.03 -13.80
C ILE A 5 -5.49 15.29 -15.06
N GLU A 6 -4.59 14.32 -14.92
CA GLU A 6 -4.31 13.40 -16.02
C GLU A 6 -5.47 12.40 -16.13
N HIS A 7 -6.50 12.76 -16.90
CA HIS A 7 -7.50 11.80 -17.33
C HIS A 7 -6.92 11.00 -18.50
N ARG A 8 -6.61 9.73 -18.27
CA ARG A 8 -6.42 8.75 -19.34
C ARG A 8 -7.52 7.72 -19.20
N GLU A 9 -8.49 7.79 -20.11
CA GLU A 9 -9.60 6.85 -20.19
C GLU A 9 -9.06 5.44 -20.42
N VAL A 10 -8.95 4.65 -19.34
CA VAL A 10 -8.65 3.23 -19.44
C VAL A 10 -9.99 2.52 -19.61
N ARG A 11 -10.28 2.10 -20.85
CA ARG A 11 -11.45 1.35 -21.37
C ARG A 11 -12.76 1.42 -20.55
N PRO A 12 -13.90 1.81 -21.16
CA PRO A 12 -15.18 1.85 -20.45
C PRO A 12 -15.60 0.46 -19.94
N THR A 13 -15.71 0.32 -18.62
CA THR A 13 -16.05 -0.93 -17.90
C THR A 13 -17.53 -1.06 -17.54
N GLY A 14 -18.30 0.04 -17.67
CA GLY A 14 -19.68 0.13 -17.19
C GLY A 14 -19.82 0.55 -15.72
N TYR A 15 -18.71 0.67 -14.99
CA TYR A 15 -18.65 1.20 -13.62
C TYR A 15 -17.79 2.47 -13.58
N GLY A 16 -17.45 2.94 -12.37
CA GLY A 16 -16.73 4.19 -12.15
C GLY A 16 -15.44 4.32 -12.96
N GLU A 17 -15.17 5.53 -13.45
CA GLU A 17 -13.95 5.87 -14.19
C GLU A 17 -12.82 6.22 -13.21
N ILE A 18 -11.60 5.76 -13.50
CA ILE A 18 -10.42 6.01 -12.67
C ILE A 18 -9.72 7.29 -13.14
N TYR A 19 -9.39 8.14 -12.18
CA TYR A 19 -8.65 9.38 -12.36
C TYR A 19 -7.41 9.35 -11.48
N GLN A 20 -6.25 9.56 -12.09
CA GLN A 20 -5.01 9.80 -11.36
C GLN A 20 -4.84 11.31 -11.19
N ILE A 21 -4.65 11.74 -9.94
CA ILE A 21 -4.34 13.13 -9.61
C ILE A 21 -2.91 13.22 -9.07
N PRO A 22 -2.25 14.39 -9.16
CA PRO A 22 -0.91 14.55 -8.61
C PRO A 22 -0.87 14.25 -7.11
N TYR A 23 0.21 13.61 -6.67
CA TYR A 23 0.43 13.34 -5.24
C TYR A 23 0.41 14.63 -4.41
N GLN A 24 -0.42 14.63 -3.37
CA GLN A 24 -0.52 15.69 -2.37
C GLN A 24 -0.79 15.02 -1.02
N SER A 25 0.08 15.25 -0.04
CA SER A 25 0.01 14.62 1.28
C SER A 25 -1.20 15.04 2.11
N ASP A 26 -1.69 16.27 1.91
CA ASP A 26 -2.74 16.87 2.72
C ASP A 26 -3.95 17.26 1.86
N MET A 27 -4.65 16.28 1.29
CA MET A 27 -5.91 16.54 0.58
C MET A 27 -7.10 16.58 1.53
N SER A 28 -7.95 17.58 1.38
CA SER A 28 -9.26 17.60 2.04
C SER A 28 -10.35 17.05 1.13
N ALA A 29 -11.47 16.63 1.73
CA ALA A 29 -12.66 16.26 0.96
C ALA A 29 -13.13 17.41 0.05
N ASP A 30 -12.93 18.68 0.44
CA ASP A 30 -13.27 19.83 -0.38
C ASP A 30 -12.34 20.00 -1.58
N ASP A 31 -11.05 19.69 -1.44
CA ASP A 31 -10.10 19.73 -2.55
C ASP A 31 -10.47 18.71 -3.63
N ILE A 32 -10.77 17.48 -3.21
CA ILE A 32 -11.24 16.41 -4.12
C ILE A 32 -12.55 16.83 -4.78
N ARG A 33 -13.48 17.41 -4.01
CA ARG A 33 -14.78 17.83 -4.53
C ARG A 33 -14.68 18.91 -5.59
N ARG A 34 -13.73 19.84 -5.46
CA ARG A 34 -13.48 20.90 -6.46
C ARG A 34 -13.00 20.35 -7.80
N LEU A 35 -12.34 19.20 -7.82
CA LEU A 35 -11.90 18.53 -9.05
C LEU A 35 -13.07 17.89 -9.82
N PHE A 36 -14.14 17.49 -9.10
CA PHE A 36 -15.29 16.78 -9.67
C PHE A 36 -16.64 17.43 -9.29
N PRO A 37 -16.86 18.72 -9.58
CA PRO A 37 -17.99 19.49 -9.04
C PRO A 37 -19.37 19.04 -9.58
N ASN A 38 -19.40 18.34 -10.72
CA ASN A 38 -20.62 17.96 -11.43
C ASN A 38 -21.05 16.50 -11.19
N THR A 39 -20.47 15.82 -10.19
CA THR A 39 -20.75 14.41 -9.89
C THR A 39 -21.56 14.28 -8.60
N ASN A 40 -22.36 13.24 -8.41
CA ASN A 40 -23.09 13.08 -7.14
C ASN A 40 -22.20 12.58 -6.01
N ALA A 41 -21.17 11.80 -6.35
CA ALA A 41 -20.20 11.25 -5.41
C ALA A 41 -18.85 11.07 -6.10
N VAL A 42 -17.79 11.05 -5.31
CA VAL A 42 -16.40 10.76 -5.72
C VAL A 42 -15.84 9.75 -4.74
N ILE A 43 -15.21 8.69 -5.22
CA ILE A 43 -14.51 7.72 -4.35
C ILE A 43 -13.02 8.03 -4.43
N ALA A 44 -12.41 8.37 -3.31
CA ALA A 44 -10.98 8.53 -3.16
C ALA A 44 -10.40 7.28 -2.51
N VAL A 45 -9.34 6.75 -3.11
CA VAL A 45 -8.84 5.40 -2.86
C VAL A 45 -7.38 5.46 -2.46
N ASP A 46 -7.08 4.88 -1.32
CA ASP A 46 -5.71 4.60 -0.83
C ASP A 46 -4.86 5.84 -0.51
N PHE A 47 -5.49 6.92 -0.06
CA PHE A 47 -4.77 8.05 0.53
C PHE A 47 -5.61 8.74 1.61
N PRO A 48 -4.95 9.33 2.63
CA PRO A 48 -5.63 10.00 3.71
C PRO A 48 -6.38 11.24 3.22
N ILE A 49 -7.61 11.40 3.69
CA ILE A 49 -8.43 12.59 3.43
C ILE A 49 -8.64 13.31 4.77
N SER A 50 -8.20 14.57 4.82
CA SER A 50 -8.43 15.41 5.99
C SER A 50 -9.89 15.83 6.14
N GLY A 51 -10.32 15.92 7.40
CA GLY A 51 -11.67 16.35 7.81
C GLY A 51 -12.45 15.25 8.53
N GLU A 52 -13.63 15.61 9.03
CA GLU A 52 -14.54 14.67 9.70
C GLU A 52 -15.44 13.97 8.66
N GLY A 53 -15.23 12.67 8.48
CA GLY A 53 -16.10 11.78 7.73
C GLY A 53 -16.89 10.87 8.67
N GLU A 54 -18.12 10.52 8.28
CA GLU A 54 -18.92 9.52 9.00
C GLU A 54 -18.47 8.11 8.59
N PRO A 55 -18.39 7.12 9.51
CA PRO A 55 -18.07 5.74 9.16
C PRO A 55 -18.99 5.19 8.07
N LEU A 56 -18.41 4.64 7.01
CA LEU A 56 -19.12 3.90 5.97
C LEU A 56 -19.04 2.41 6.29
N LEU A 57 -20.18 1.80 6.59
CA LEU A 57 -20.26 0.40 7.01
C LEU A 57 -20.95 -0.48 5.95
N THR A 58 -20.59 -1.76 5.90
CA THR A 58 -21.38 -2.79 5.22
C THR A 58 -22.73 -2.99 5.92
N PRO A 59 -23.72 -3.66 5.28
CA PRO A 59 -24.96 -4.07 5.95
C PRO A 59 -24.73 -4.90 7.22
N GLU A 60 -23.64 -5.65 7.26
CA GLU A 60 -23.20 -6.47 8.40
C GLU A 60 -22.49 -5.65 9.51
N GLY A 61 -22.15 -4.39 9.24
CA GLY A 61 -21.54 -3.47 10.19
C GLY A 61 -20.02 -3.36 10.11
N ASP A 62 -19.38 -3.92 9.09
CA ASP A 62 -17.93 -3.83 8.90
C ASP A 62 -17.54 -2.46 8.34
N LEU A 63 -16.52 -1.80 8.92
CA LEU A 63 -15.98 -0.54 8.40
C LEU A 63 -15.27 -0.75 7.06
N ILE A 64 -15.74 -0.04 6.02
CA ILE A 64 -15.16 -0.07 4.67
C ILE A 64 -14.58 1.28 4.23
N GLY A 65 -14.75 2.32 5.04
CA GLY A 65 -14.26 3.66 4.72
C GLY A 65 -15.01 4.76 5.47
N HIS A 66 -14.98 5.97 4.92
CA HIS A 66 -15.68 7.14 5.47
C HIS A 66 -16.44 7.89 4.39
N GLN A 67 -17.62 8.41 4.74
CA GLN A 67 -18.41 9.27 3.88
C GLN A 67 -18.42 10.70 4.40
N PHE A 68 -18.04 11.65 3.53
CA PHE A 68 -18.04 13.07 3.82
C PHE A 68 -19.33 13.73 3.33
N LYS A 69 -19.76 14.79 4.01
CA LYS A 69 -21.02 15.51 3.73
C LYS A 69 -21.12 16.06 2.32
N ASN A 70 -19.99 16.32 1.67
CA ASN A 70 -19.91 16.86 0.32
C ASN A 70 -19.94 15.77 -0.78
N GLY A 71 -20.18 14.51 -0.42
CA GLY A 71 -20.30 13.39 -1.36
C GLY A 71 -18.97 12.71 -1.71
N VAL A 72 -17.87 13.09 -1.07
CA VAL A 72 -16.63 12.31 -1.12
C VAL A 72 -16.77 11.07 -0.25
N ILE A 73 -16.33 9.93 -0.77
CA ILE A 73 -16.22 8.66 -0.07
C ILE A 73 -14.74 8.31 -0.05
N SER A 74 -14.17 8.13 1.14
CA SER A 74 -12.82 7.60 1.32
C SER A 74 -12.92 6.09 1.48
N VAL A 75 -12.22 5.35 0.62
CA VAL A 75 -11.92 3.93 0.81
C VAL A 75 -10.42 3.87 1.00
N ASP A 76 -10.01 3.94 2.25
CA ASP A 76 -8.62 4.12 2.63
C ASP A 76 -8.32 3.39 3.93
N HIS A 77 -7.18 2.72 3.92
CA HIS A 77 -6.73 1.87 4.99
C HIS A 77 -5.77 2.60 5.96
N HIS A 78 -5.38 3.83 5.65
CA HIS A 78 -4.45 4.64 6.46
C HIS A 78 -5.14 5.39 7.60
N ASN A 79 -6.48 5.40 7.62
CA ASN A 79 -7.25 6.00 8.70
C ASN A 79 -6.85 5.45 10.08
N ASP A 80 -6.75 6.33 11.08
CA ASP A 80 -6.38 6.02 12.49
C ASP A 80 -7.53 5.27 13.22
N ASP A 81 -7.91 4.09 12.72
CA ASP A 81 -8.91 3.19 13.30
C ASP A 81 -8.29 1.81 13.64
N LEU A 82 -8.68 1.22 14.77
CA LEU A 82 -8.17 -0.08 15.23
C LEU A 82 -8.47 -1.22 14.23
N GLN A 83 -9.58 -1.14 13.51
CA GLN A 83 -9.93 -2.09 12.45
C GLN A 83 -8.97 -1.97 11.26
N MET A 84 -8.54 -0.76 10.92
CA MET A 84 -7.60 -0.51 9.82
C MET A 84 -6.17 -0.96 10.15
N CYS A 85 -5.87 -1.23 11.42
CA CYS A 85 -4.59 -1.77 11.87
C CYS A 85 -4.46 -3.29 11.69
N GLN A 86 -5.52 -4.00 11.30
CA GLN A 86 -5.52 -5.45 11.20
C GLN A 86 -4.68 -5.94 10.00
N PRO A 87 -3.93 -7.06 10.13
CA PRO A 87 -3.00 -7.53 9.09
C PRO A 87 -3.68 -8.09 7.84
N ASN A 88 -4.99 -8.32 7.89
CA ASN A 88 -5.81 -8.77 6.78
C ASN A 88 -6.61 -7.63 6.12
N ILE A 89 -6.33 -6.37 6.48
CA ILE A 89 -6.97 -5.19 5.90
C ILE A 89 -5.96 -4.43 5.05
N CYS A 90 -6.31 -4.14 3.79
CA CYS A 90 -5.66 -3.16 2.92
C CYS A 90 -6.75 -2.45 2.10
N THR A 91 -6.44 -1.42 1.34
CA THR A 91 -7.44 -0.66 0.59
C THR A 91 -8.17 -1.56 -0.42
N THR A 92 -7.46 -2.52 -1.02
CA THR A 92 -8.07 -3.53 -1.89
C THR A 92 -9.05 -4.45 -1.15
N THR A 93 -8.82 -4.79 0.13
CA THR A 93 -9.80 -5.58 0.90
C THR A 93 -11.07 -4.77 1.19
N LEU A 94 -10.92 -3.48 1.53
CA LEU A 94 -12.05 -2.57 1.76
C LEU A 94 -12.86 -2.38 0.48
N ALA A 95 -12.18 -2.16 -0.65
CA ALA A 95 -12.79 -2.10 -1.97
C ALA A 95 -13.55 -3.40 -2.32
N TRP A 96 -12.97 -4.56 -2.01
CA TRP A 96 -13.64 -5.85 -2.19
C TRP A 96 -14.93 -5.94 -1.36
N GLN A 97 -14.86 -5.61 -0.07
CA GLN A 97 -16.02 -5.63 0.84
C GLN A 97 -17.13 -4.69 0.35
N MET A 98 -16.77 -3.49 -0.09
CA MET A 98 -17.70 -2.54 -0.70
C MET A 98 -18.41 -3.12 -1.94
N VAL A 99 -17.67 -3.83 -2.80
CA VAL A 99 -18.25 -4.48 -3.99
C VAL A 99 -19.20 -5.62 -3.60
N GLU A 100 -18.81 -6.49 -2.68
CA GLU A 100 -19.64 -7.63 -2.25
C GLU A 100 -20.90 -7.17 -1.50
N ALA A 101 -20.83 -6.05 -0.78
CA ALA A 101 -21.98 -5.39 -0.15
C ALA A 101 -22.95 -4.75 -1.17
N GLY A 102 -22.68 -4.85 -2.48
CA GLY A 102 -23.51 -4.26 -3.53
C GLY A 102 -23.35 -2.75 -3.68
N MET A 103 -22.31 -2.16 -3.08
CA MET A 103 -22.05 -0.72 -3.09
C MET A 103 -21.09 -0.28 -4.21
N ARG A 104 -20.98 -1.10 -5.27
CA ARG A 104 -20.07 -0.82 -6.39
C ARG A 104 -20.41 0.53 -7.06
N PRO A 105 -19.41 1.39 -7.39
CA PRO A 105 -19.67 2.66 -8.06
C PRO A 105 -20.35 2.47 -9.42
N ASN A 106 -21.24 3.40 -9.76
CA ASN A 106 -21.81 3.48 -11.09
C ASN A 106 -20.86 4.22 -12.04
N LYS A 107 -21.14 4.18 -13.36
CA LYS A 107 -20.31 4.81 -14.39
C LYS A 107 -20.04 6.31 -14.21
N LYS A 108 -20.90 7.03 -13.49
CA LYS A 108 -20.78 8.48 -13.28
C LYS A 108 -20.03 8.84 -11.99
N THR A 109 -19.59 7.85 -11.22
CA THR A 109 -18.84 8.06 -9.97
C THR A 109 -17.34 7.97 -10.28
N PRO A 110 -16.59 9.08 -10.19
CA PRO A 110 -15.14 9.05 -10.32
C PRO A 110 -14.51 8.23 -9.18
N ILE A 111 -13.51 7.44 -9.53
CA ILE A 111 -12.59 6.77 -8.61
C ILE A 111 -11.27 7.51 -8.73
N VAL A 112 -10.74 8.00 -7.63
CA VAL A 112 -9.57 8.88 -7.59
C VAL A 112 -8.47 8.20 -6.82
N ILE A 113 -7.29 8.15 -7.41
CA ILE A 113 -6.03 7.73 -6.78
C ILE A 113 -5.00 8.83 -6.94
N ASN A 114 -4.06 8.93 -6.00
CA ASN A 114 -2.91 9.84 -6.06
C ASN A 114 -1.57 9.10 -5.84
N HIS A 115 -1.63 7.77 -5.73
CA HIS A 115 -0.53 6.83 -5.54
C HIS A 115 -0.59 5.72 -6.59
N HIS A 116 0.54 5.03 -6.80
CA HIS A 116 0.76 4.06 -7.88
C HIS A 116 1.28 2.71 -7.36
N ASP A 117 1.34 2.57 -6.03
CA ASP A 117 1.73 1.32 -5.42
C ASP A 117 0.70 0.23 -5.73
N PRO A 118 1.05 -1.05 -5.52
CA PRO A 118 0.17 -2.14 -5.87
C PRO A 118 -1.24 -2.06 -5.25
N ASP A 119 -1.41 -1.59 -4.01
CA ASP A 119 -2.73 -1.56 -3.35
C ASP A 119 -3.63 -0.49 -4.00
N SER A 120 -3.10 0.70 -4.28
CA SER A 120 -3.77 1.77 -5.02
C SER A 120 -4.27 1.31 -6.40
N ILE A 121 -3.40 0.65 -7.18
CA ILE A 121 -3.78 0.14 -8.50
C ILE A 121 -4.87 -0.93 -8.39
N LEU A 122 -4.66 -1.93 -7.53
CA LEU A 122 -5.52 -3.12 -7.44
C LEU A 122 -6.92 -2.77 -6.90
N SER A 123 -7.00 -1.89 -5.91
CA SER A 123 -8.26 -1.39 -5.35
C SER A 123 -9.08 -0.59 -6.38
N ALA A 124 -8.43 0.33 -7.11
CA ALA A 124 -9.10 1.12 -8.16
C ALA A 124 -9.61 0.23 -9.31
N VAL A 125 -8.81 -0.76 -9.73
CA VAL A 125 -9.22 -1.78 -10.71
C VAL A 125 -10.46 -2.53 -10.22
N LEU A 126 -10.48 -2.97 -8.96
CA LEU A 126 -11.57 -3.75 -8.40
C LEU A 126 -12.87 -2.94 -8.32
N LEU A 127 -12.80 -1.68 -7.87
CA LEU A 127 -13.96 -0.77 -7.79
C LEU A 127 -14.52 -0.44 -9.18
N SER A 128 -13.64 -0.18 -10.15
CA SER A 128 -14.03 0.14 -11.53
C SER A 128 -14.48 -1.08 -12.33
N GLY A 129 -14.32 -2.30 -11.83
CA GLY A 129 -14.66 -3.52 -12.58
C GLY A 129 -13.74 -3.80 -13.77
N MET A 130 -12.60 -3.11 -13.87
CA MET A 130 -11.69 -3.21 -15.00
C MET A 130 -10.95 -4.56 -15.08
N GLU A 131 -10.96 -5.34 -13.99
CA GLU A 131 -10.48 -6.71 -13.98
C GLU A 131 -11.21 -7.57 -15.02
N GLY A 132 -12.46 -7.24 -15.36
CA GLY A 132 -13.21 -7.84 -16.47
C GLY A 132 -13.29 -9.37 -16.44
N GLY A 133 -13.18 -9.98 -15.25
CA GLY A 133 -13.12 -11.44 -15.07
C GLY A 133 -11.80 -12.10 -15.48
N LEU A 134 -10.76 -11.34 -15.82
CA LEU A 134 -9.44 -11.86 -16.20
C LEU A 134 -8.72 -12.60 -15.08
N VAL A 135 -9.04 -12.22 -13.85
CA VAL A 135 -8.53 -12.80 -12.63
C VAL A 135 -9.66 -12.79 -11.62
N LYS A 136 -9.74 -13.85 -10.81
CA LYS A 136 -10.69 -13.87 -9.70
C LYS A 136 -10.30 -12.74 -8.73
N ARG A 137 -11.27 -11.95 -8.29
CA ARG A 137 -11.00 -10.77 -7.49
C ARG A 137 -10.27 -11.10 -6.15
N ASP A 138 -10.41 -12.33 -5.63
CA ASP A 138 -9.81 -12.79 -4.37
C ASP A 138 -8.29 -12.88 -4.52
N LYS A 139 -7.83 -13.13 -5.76
CA LYS A 139 -6.44 -13.09 -6.15
C LYS A 139 -5.89 -11.67 -6.28
N LEU A 140 -6.71 -10.67 -6.59
CA LEU A 140 -6.30 -9.26 -6.51
C LEU A 140 -6.14 -8.82 -5.06
N VAL A 141 -7.09 -9.19 -4.20
CA VAL A 141 -7.01 -8.96 -2.75
C VAL A 141 -5.77 -9.61 -2.16
N GLU A 142 -5.50 -10.87 -2.52
CA GLU A 142 -4.29 -11.57 -2.06
C GLU A 142 -3.01 -10.88 -2.54
N ALA A 143 -2.97 -10.42 -3.79
CA ALA A 143 -1.81 -9.68 -4.31
C ALA A 143 -1.55 -8.40 -3.51
N ALA A 144 -2.62 -7.64 -3.21
CA ALA A 144 -2.55 -6.41 -2.43
C ALA A 144 -2.10 -6.65 -0.99
N LEU A 145 -2.64 -7.69 -0.33
CA LEU A 145 -2.19 -8.08 1.01
C LEU A 145 -0.71 -8.52 1.02
N CYS A 146 -0.25 -9.21 -0.04
CA CYS A 146 1.16 -9.60 -0.14
C CYS A 146 2.08 -8.40 -0.36
N SER A 147 1.67 -7.39 -1.14
CA SER A 147 2.45 -6.16 -1.32
C SER A 147 2.46 -5.29 -0.08
N ASP A 148 1.31 -5.18 0.59
CA ASP A 148 1.11 -4.25 1.69
C ASP A 148 1.63 -4.82 3.02
N HIS A 149 1.44 -6.11 3.29
CA HIS A 149 1.82 -6.76 4.56
C HIS A 149 2.98 -7.76 4.44
N GLY A 150 3.55 -7.90 3.25
CA GLY A 150 4.65 -8.83 3.02
C GLY A 150 4.27 -10.30 3.22
N VAL A 151 2.99 -10.67 3.07
CA VAL A 151 2.53 -12.06 3.12
C VAL A 151 3.07 -12.85 1.92
N LYS A 152 3.24 -14.17 2.07
CA LYS A 152 3.70 -15.03 0.97
C LYS A 152 2.56 -15.25 -0.04
N PRO A 153 2.75 -14.95 -1.34
CA PRO A 153 1.73 -15.22 -2.34
C PRO A 153 1.53 -16.73 -2.53
N SER A 154 0.28 -17.15 -2.74
CA SER A 154 -0.12 -18.56 -2.96
C SER A 154 0.31 -19.11 -4.32
N SER A 155 0.76 -18.27 -5.25
CA SER A 155 1.19 -18.70 -6.57
C SER A 155 2.26 -17.81 -7.19
N GLU A 156 3.04 -18.39 -8.10
CA GLU A 156 4.03 -17.66 -8.90
C GLU A 156 3.39 -16.56 -9.77
N LYS A 157 2.16 -16.80 -10.26
CA LYS A 157 1.43 -15.81 -11.06
C LYS A 157 1.13 -14.54 -10.25
N LEU A 158 0.73 -14.68 -8.99
CA LEU A 158 0.53 -13.54 -8.09
C LEU A 158 1.85 -12.81 -7.81
N ASN A 159 2.92 -13.56 -7.55
CA ASN A 159 4.24 -12.97 -7.34
C ASN A 159 4.69 -12.12 -8.53
N LYS A 160 4.41 -12.55 -9.76
CA LYS A 160 4.69 -11.77 -10.98
C LYS A 160 3.86 -10.49 -11.09
N ILE A 161 2.60 -10.49 -10.65
CA ILE A 161 1.76 -9.28 -10.62
C ILE A 161 2.35 -8.27 -9.62
N ILE A 162 2.70 -8.73 -8.42
CA ILE A 162 3.27 -7.89 -7.37
C ILE A 162 4.62 -7.31 -7.81
N GLU A 163 5.51 -8.15 -8.34
CA GLU A 163 6.82 -7.71 -8.86
C GLU A 163 6.64 -6.68 -9.99
N LEU A 164 5.70 -6.92 -10.90
CA LEU A 164 5.43 -6.01 -12.00
C LEU A 164 4.91 -4.66 -11.52
N LEU A 165 3.96 -4.64 -10.58
CA LEU A 165 3.41 -3.40 -10.04
C LEU A 165 4.47 -2.58 -9.30
N PHE A 166 5.26 -3.21 -8.42
CA PHE A 166 6.37 -2.49 -7.77
C PHE A 166 7.43 -2.00 -8.75
N ALA A 167 7.72 -2.74 -9.82
CA ALA A 167 8.67 -2.29 -10.83
C ALA A 167 8.17 -1.08 -11.63
N LEU A 168 6.86 -0.88 -11.73
CA LEU A 168 6.25 0.21 -12.47
C LEU A 168 5.83 1.40 -11.59
N ASP A 169 5.98 1.31 -10.27
CA ASP A 169 5.64 2.37 -9.30
C ASP A 169 6.31 3.71 -9.66
N GLU A 170 7.61 3.69 -9.99
CA GLU A 170 8.37 4.88 -10.40
C GLU A 170 7.93 5.50 -11.74
N ARG A 171 7.06 4.84 -12.52
CA ARG A 171 6.55 5.40 -13.77
C ARG A 171 5.43 6.41 -13.57
N ASP A 172 4.84 6.47 -12.38
CA ASP A 172 3.80 7.45 -12.05
C ASP A 172 2.61 7.37 -13.05
N SER A 173 2.19 6.14 -13.41
CA SER A 173 1.11 5.95 -14.39
C SER A 173 0.28 4.71 -14.13
N PHE A 174 -0.96 4.94 -13.66
CA PHE A 174 -1.97 3.90 -13.51
C PHE A 174 -2.20 3.11 -14.79
N ALA A 175 -2.35 3.80 -15.92
CA ALA A 175 -2.66 3.19 -17.20
C ALA A 175 -1.56 2.24 -17.66
N ASP A 176 -0.29 2.65 -17.54
CA ASP A 176 0.84 1.79 -17.89
C ASP A 176 0.91 0.56 -16.96
N SER A 177 0.75 0.77 -15.64
CA SER A 177 0.74 -0.32 -14.65
C SER A 177 -0.34 -1.35 -14.96
N TRP A 178 -1.58 -0.92 -15.20
CA TRP A 178 -2.66 -1.84 -15.51
C TRP A 178 -2.51 -2.50 -16.89
N VAL A 179 -2.08 -1.78 -17.93
CA VAL A 179 -1.85 -2.38 -19.26
C VAL A 179 -0.81 -3.51 -19.18
N ALA A 180 0.24 -3.33 -18.38
CA ALA A 180 1.25 -4.36 -18.17
C ALA A 180 0.65 -5.58 -17.43
N VAL A 181 -0.12 -5.35 -16.36
CA VAL A 181 -0.81 -6.43 -15.63
C VAL A 181 -1.81 -7.16 -16.52
N GLU A 182 -2.64 -6.44 -17.28
CA GLU A 182 -3.58 -7.02 -18.24
C GLU A 182 -2.85 -7.89 -19.28
N SER A 183 -1.74 -7.37 -19.83
CA SER A 183 -0.92 -8.13 -20.79
C SER A 183 -0.40 -9.42 -20.16
N LEU A 184 -0.03 -9.40 -18.87
CA LEU A 184 0.51 -10.57 -18.16
C LEU A 184 -0.60 -11.59 -17.93
N LEU A 185 -1.77 -11.12 -17.51
CA LEU A 185 -2.95 -11.96 -17.27
C LEU A 185 -3.44 -12.65 -18.55
N ARG A 186 -3.38 -11.95 -19.69
CA ARG A 186 -3.82 -12.44 -21.01
C ARG A 186 -2.75 -13.22 -21.78
N GLY A 187 -1.50 -13.23 -21.31
CA GLY A 187 -0.38 -13.82 -22.05
C GLY A 187 -0.02 -13.07 -23.33
N TYR A 188 -0.28 -11.76 -23.37
CA TYR A 188 0.10 -10.90 -24.47
C TYR A 188 1.57 -10.46 -24.35
N ARG A 189 2.10 -9.93 -25.45
CA ARG A 189 3.42 -9.30 -25.43
C ARG A 189 3.41 -8.14 -24.42
N MET A 190 4.40 -8.14 -23.53
CA MET A 190 4.63 -7.02 -22.59
C MET A 190 4.95 -5.73 -23.36
N PRO A 191 4.45 -4.56 -22.90
CA PRO A 191 4.93 -3.27 -23.37
C PRO A 191 6.46 -3.14 -23.23
N ASP A 192 7.09 -2.43 -24.17
CA ASP A 192 8.56 -2.35 -24.24
C ASP A 192 9.19 -1.67 -23.01
N TYR A 193 8.42 -0.87 -22.24
CA TYR A 193 8.89 -0.24 -21.01
C TYR A 193 8.99 -1.20 -19.80
N VAL A 194 8.34 -2.37 -19.85
CA VAL A 194 8.26 -3.29 -18.71
C VAL A 194 9.61 -3.95 -18.41
N ASP A 195 10.33 -4.36 -19.45
CA ASP A 195 11.57 -5.11 -19.31
C ASP A 195 12.72 -4.28 -18.68
N PRO A 196 12.96 -3.02 -19.08
CA PRO A 196 13.84 -2.11 -18.35
C PRO A 196 13.45 -1.91 -16.88
N ALA A 197 12.16 -1.73 -16.60
CA ALA A 197 11.64 -1.51 -15.24
C ALA A 197 11.88 -2.73 -14.33
N LEU A 198 11.54 -3.93 -14.82
CA LEU A 198 11.80 -5.19 -14.10
C LEU A 198 13.30 -5.41 -13.85
N ARG A 199 14.17 -5.06 -14.79
CA ARG A 199 15.63 -5.14 -14.57
C ARG A 199 16.09 -4.22 -13.45
N ALA A 200 15.64 -2.97 -13.43
CA ALA A 200 15.97 -2.02 -12.38
C ALA A 200 15.47 -2.51 -11.01
N TYR A 201 14.20 -2.93 -10.95
CA TYR A 201 13.60 -3.50 -9.74
C TYR A 201 14.40 -4.71 -9.21
N ARG A 202 14.74 -5.66 -10.08
CA ARG A 202 15.51 -6.87 -9.70
C ARG A 202 16.94 -6.55 -9.27
N ALA A 203 17.56 -5.51 -9.83
CA ALA A 203 18.88 -5.06 -9.40
C ALA A 203 18.84 -4.49 -7.98
N ILE A 204 17.81 -3.70 -7.65
CA ILE A 204 17.60 -3.20 -6.27
C ILE A 204 17.27 -4.36 -5.33
N LYS A 205 16.40 -5.29 -5.74
CA LYS A 205 16.08 -6.49 -4.96
C LYS A 205 17.34 -7.30 -4.64
N LYS A 206 18.22 -7.52 -5.62
CA LYS A 206 19.49 -8.21 -5.40
C LYS A 206 20.38 -7.48 -4.38
N ARG A 207 20.47 -6.15 -4.48
CA ARG A 207 21.22 -5.33 -3.49
C ARG A 207 20.61 -5.43 -2.10
N ALA A 208 19.28 -5.47 -1.98
CA ALA A 208 18.59 -5.67 -0.71
C ALA A 208 18.91 -7.05 -0.12
N GLU A 209 18.91 -8.11 -0.95
CA GLU A 209 19.29 -9.46 -0.54
C GLU A 209 20.76 -9.53 -0.06
N GLU A 210 21.68 -8.86 -0.75
CA GLU A 210 23.08 -8.76 -0.36
C GLU A 210 23.27 -7.99 0.95
N ALA A 211 22.55 -6.88 1.13
CA ALA A 211 22.57 -6.10 2.36
C ALA A 211 22.00 -6.91 3.55
N PHE A 212 20.95 -7.71 3.32
CA PHE A 212 20.34 -8.55 4.34
C PHE A 212 21.29 -9.63 4.89
N GLN A 213 22.37 -9.99 4.18
CA GLN A 213 23.39 -10.92 4.71
C GLN A 213 24.11 -10.39 5.97
N ARG A 214 23.99 -9.10 6.26
CA ARG A 214 24.59 -8.43 7.42
C ARG A 214 23.58 -8.13 8.54
N VAL A 215 22.40 -8.73 8.46
CA VAL A 215 21.33 -8.55 9.44
C VAL A 215 21.72 -9.19 10.78
N GLU A 216 21.32 -8.56 11.87
CA GLU A 216 21.46 -9.09 13.23
C GLU A 216 20.10 -9.59 13.73
N GLU A 217 20.05 -10.80 14.31
CA GLU A 217 18.85 -11.29 15.00
C GLU A 217 18.90 -10.85 16.46
N MET A 218 17.90 -10.09 16.88
CA MET A 218 17.82 -9.46 18.19
C MET A 218 16.97 -10.25 19.19
N GLY A 219 16.50 -11.44 18.79
CA GLY A 219 15.64 -12.31 19.58
C GLY A 219 14.19 -12.35 19.06
N ARG A 220 13.53 -13.49 19.31
CA ARG A 220 12.10 -13.74 18.99
C ARG A 220 11.73 -13.49 17.52
N GLY A 221 12.70 -13.63 16.60
CA GLY A 221 12.50 -13.38 15.18
C GLY A 221 12.45 -11.89 14.80
N VAL A 222 12.96 -11.00 15.66
CA VAL A 222 13.14 -9.58 15.33
C VAL A 222 14.54 -9.39 14.74
N HIS A 223 14.61 -8.81 13.55
CA HIS A 223 15.85 -8.62 12.81
C HIS A 223 16.15 -7.13 12.65
N LEU A 224 17.42 -6.75 12.80
CA LEU A 224 17.89 -5.37 12.68
C LEU A 224 18.86 -5.22 11.51
N LEU A 225 18.63 -4.21 10.68
CA LEU A 225 19.45 -3.91 9.52
C LEU A 225 19.81 -2.41 9.48
N TYR A 226 21.11 -2.12 9.54
CA TYR A 226 21.65 -0.80 9.25
C TYR A 226 22.08 -0.72 7.79
N LEU A 227 21.60 0.29 7.09
CA LEU A 227 21.94 0.58 5.71
C LEU A 227 22.68 1.91 5.61
N ASN A 228 23.62 1.99 4.68
CA ASN A 228 24.31 3.23 4.33
C ASN A 228 23.58 4.03 3.24
N GLU A 229 22.44 3.52 2.77
CA GLU A 229 21.62 4.11 1.70
C GLU A 229 20.14 3.74 1.86
N GLY A 230 19.26 4.52 1.25
CA GLY A 230 17.83 4.25 1.24
C GLY A 230 17.44 3.16 0.23
N ILE A 231 17.21 1.93 0.69
CA ILE A 231 16.58 0.87 -0.12
C ILE A 231 15.10 0.73 0.29
N PRO A 232 14.14 0.68 -0.64
CA PRO A 232 12.73 0.43 -0.31
C PRO A 232 12.54 -0.89 0.48
N SER A 233 11.74 -0.85 1.54
CA SER A 233 11.65 -1.95 2.53
C SER A 233 11.04 -3.23 1.95
N HIS A 234 10.11 -3.12 0.99
CA HIS A 234 9.46 -4.25 0.34
C HIS A 234 10.45 -5.22 -0.35
N HIS A 235 11.63 -4.73 -0.77
CA HIS A 235 12.66 -5.58 -1.38
C HIS A 235 13.30 -6.56 -0.41
N PHE A 236 13.22 -6.33 0.90
CA PHE A 236 13.81 -7.19 1.91
C PHE A 236 12.93 -8.36 2.32
N ILE A 237 11.63 -8.32 2.04
CA ILE A 237 10.64 -9.29 2.57
C ILE A 237 11.03 -10.74 2.30
N GLU A 238 11.45 -11.08 1.08
CA GLU A 238 11.83 -12.47 0.76
C GLU A 238 13.13 -12.91 1.42
N ALA A 239 14.11 -12.01 1.56
CA ALA A 239 15.35 -12.29 2.28
C ALA A 239 15.07 -12.47 3.78
N ALA A 240 14.27 -11.57 4.34
CA ALA A 240 13.82 -11.59 5.73
C ALA A 240 13.09 -12.88 6.09
N ARG A 241 12.12 -13.28 5.25
CA ARG A 241 11.38 -14.53 5.45
C ARG A 241 12.28 -15.76 5.41
N ARG A 242 13.22 -15.82 4.46
CA ARG A 242 14.22 -16.91 4.39
C ARG A 242 15.15 -16.93 5.59
N GLY A 243 15.45 -15.76 6.15
CA GLY A 243 16.23 -15.59 7.36
C GLY A 243 15.46 -15.88 8.66
N GLY A 244 14.17 -16.20 8.59
CA GLY A 244 13.34 -16.48 9.77
C GLY A 244 12.84 -15.22 10.51
N ALA A 245 12.93 -14.04 9.88
CA ALA A 245 12.43 -12.81 10.47
C ALA A 245 10.89 -12.82 10.52
N LYS A 246 10.34 -12.45 11.68
CA LYS A 246 8.94 -12.07 11.88
C LYS A 246 8.75 -10.57 11.73
N VAL A 247 9.70 -9.79 12.25
CA VAL A 247 9.78 -8.32 12.15
C VAL A 247 11.16 -7.95 11.64
N LEU A 248 11.22 -7.00 10.71
CA LEU A 248 12.45 -6.41 10.21
C LEU A 248 12.49 -4.91 10.52
N VAL A 249 13.46 -4.48 11.30
CA VAL A 249 13.73 -3.07 11.55
C VAL A 249 14.88 -2.61 10.67
N ILE A 250 14.63 -1.59 9.86
CA ILE A 250 15.58 -1.04 8.90
C ILE A 250 15.89 0.38 9.32
N ILE A 251 17.16 0.65 9.59
CA ILE A 251 17.68 1.98 9.86
C ILE A 251 18.52 2.39 8.65
N SER A 252 18.12 3.48 8.00
CA SER A 252 18.79 3.98 6.79
C SER A 252 18.81 5.51 6.78
N PRO A 253 19.69 6.17 6.00
CA PRO A 253 19.55 7.59 5.72
C PRO A 253 18.14 7.91 5.20
N ASP A 254 17.62 9.07 5.59
CA ASP A 254 16.41 9.63 5.01
C ASP A 254 16.68 10.02 3.55
N PRO A 255 15.87 9.57 2.58
CA PRO A 255 16.03 9.94 1.18
C PRO A 255 15.91 11.44 0.90
N TYR A 256 15.31 12.22 1.79
CA TYR A 256 15.12 13.68 1.61
C TYR A 256 16.10 14.53 2.42
N ASP A 257 16.72 13.97 3.46
CA ASP A 257 17.75 14.62 4.26
C ASP A 257 18.75 13.59 4.79
N GLU A 258 19.90 13.46 4.12
CA GLU A 258 20.94 12.49 4.48
C GLU A 258 21.52 12.69 5.89
N LYS A 259 21.25 13.82 6.55
CA LYS A 259 21.64 14.06 7.95
C LYS A 259 20.70 13.39 8.95
N ASN A 260 19.52 12.96 8.50
CA ASN A 260 18.54 12.26 9.30
C ASN A 260 18.60 10.76 9.03
N LEU A 261 18.42 9.98 10.09
CA LEU A 261 18.14 8.55 9.97
C LEU A 261 16.64 8.33 10.01
N ARG A 262 16.17 7.39 9.20
CA ARG A 262 14.80 6.91 9.19
C ARG A 262 14.78 5.47 9.69
N ILE A 263 13.93 5.22 10.69
CA ILE A 263 13.64 3.89 11.22
C ILE A 263 12.36 3.39 10.57
N ARG A 264 12.39 2.22 9.94
CA ARG A 264 11.22 1.53 9.37
C ARG A 264 11.06 0.18 10.05
N VAL A 265 9.85 -0.19 10.43
CA VAL A 265 9.58 -1.43 11.20
C VAL A 265 8.62 -2.31 10.43
N ARG A 266 9.13 -3.18 9.55
CA ARG A 266 8.36 -3.98 8.59
C ARG A 266 7.92 -5.33 9.16
N GLY A 267 6.70 -5.76 8.84
CA GLY A 267 6.17 -7.08 9.15
C GLY A 267 6.61 -8.07 8.08
N VAL A 268 6.88 -9.32 8.46
CA VAL A 268 7.36 -10.34 7.51
C VAL A 268 6.56 -11.62 7.61
N ASP A 269 6.43 -12.14 8.82
CA ASP A 269 5.65 -13.35 9.15
C ASP A 269 5.06 -13.15 10.54
N LEU A 270 4.23 -12.11 10.64
CA LEU A 270 3.61 -11.68 11.88
C LEU A 270 2.51 -12.65 12.29
N PRO A 271 2.42 -13.04 13.58
CA PRO A 271 1.22 -13.65 14.11
C PRO A 271 0.01 -12.73 13.95
N GLU A 272 -1.18 -13.30 13.78
CA GLU A 272 -2.44 -12.60 13.45
C GLU A 272 -2.80 -11.46 14.44
N PHE A 273 -2.32 -11.52 15.69
CA PHE A 273 -2.61 -10.54 16.75
C PHE A 273 -1.51 -9.49 16.95
N VAL A 274 -0.50 -9.42 16.08
CA VAL A 274 0.65 -8.54 16.24
C VAL A 274 0.61 -7.40 15.23
N TYR A 275 0.30 -6.19 15.69
CA TYR A 275 0.26 -4.94 14.91
C TYR A 275 0.87 -3.77 15.73
N LEU A 276 1.32 -2.67 15.09
CA LEU A 276 2.16 -1.65 15.75
C LEU A 276 1.50 -1.02 16.98
N THR A 277 0.19 -0.76 16.94
CA THR A 277 -0.54 -0.18 18.07
C THR A 277 -0.66 -1.14 19.25
N ALA A 278 -0.63 -2.47 19.02
CA ALA A 278 -0.55 -3.46 20.10
C ALA A 278 0.86 -3.57 20.73
N MET A 279 1.90 -3.03 20.08
CA MET A 279 3.28 -3.03 20.57
C MET A 279 3.69 -1.74 21.31
N ASP A 280 2.76 -0.82 21.56
CA ASP A 280 3.04 0.49 22.17
C ASP A 280 4.08 1.32 21.37
N LEU A 281 4.21 1.08 20.07
CA LEU A 281 5.18 1.80 19.22
C LEU A 281 4.72 3.22 18.89
N GLY A 282 3.43 3.52 19.13
CA GLY A 282 2.86 4.87 19.01
C GLY A 282 3.56 5.92 19.86
N ARG A 283 4.18 5.54 21.00
CA ARG A 283 4.96 6.46 21.84
C ARG A 283 6.23 6.97 21.16
N PHE A 284 6.71 6.28 20.13
CA PHE A 284 7.81 6.71 19.28
C PHE A 284 7.31 7.43 18.02
N GLY A 285 6.01 7.68 17.89
CA GLY A 285 5.43 8.30 16.69
C GLY A 285 5.18 7.34 15.54
N PHE A 286 5.40 6.02 15.70
CA PHE A 286 4.92 5.04 14.72
C PHE A 286 3.39 5.02 14.75
N ARG A 287 2.76 5.40 13.64
CA ARG A 287 1.31 5.30 13.45
C ARG A 287 1.01 4.26 12.38
N GLY A 288 -0.17 3.63 12.48
CA GLY A 288 -0.63 2.66 11.49
C GLY A 288 0.04 1.28 11.58
N ARG A 289 0.49 0.76 10.43
CA ARG A 289 1.00 -0.62 10.23
C ARG A 289 2.51 -0.70 10.25
N PHE A 290 3.03 -1.90 10.46
CA PHE A 290 4.45 -2.22 10.27
C PHE A 290 4.97 -1.71 8.91
N ASP A 291 4.15 -1.81 7.89
CA ASP A 291 4.60 -1.57 6.53
C ASP A 291 4.50 -0.10 6.09
N ALA A 292 3.76 0.73 6.85
CA ALA A 292 3.59 2.17 6.69
C ALA A 292 4.34 3.01 7.74
N GLY A 293 4.74 2.40 8.86
CA GLY A 293 5.38 3.11 9.97
C GLY A 293 6.84 3.42 9.71
N SER A 294 7.16 4.70 9.52
CA SER A 294 8.52 5.21 9.58
C SER A 294 8.61 6.47 10.43
N ILE A 295 9.70 6.60 11.17
CA ILE A 295 9.99 7.77 12.02
C ILE A 295 11.42 8.22 11.78
N PHE A 296 11.72 9.48 12.10
CA PHE A 296 13.07 10.01 12.03
C PHE A 296 13.77 9.85 13.38
N ALA A 297 14.93 9.17 13.41
CA ALA A 297 15.67 8.96 14.65
C ALA A 297 16.19 10.27 15.26
N ASN A 298 16.35 11.32 14.42
CA ASN A 298 16.80 12.64 14.84
C ASN A 298 15.75 13.42 15.67
N ASP A 299 14.52 12.91 15.78
CA ASP A 299 13.50 13.42 16.71
C ASP A 299 13.78 13.01 18.18
N GLY A 300 15.00 12.53 18.47
CA GLY A 300 15.44 12.08 19.79
C GLY A 300 15.04 10.65 20.10
N ILE A 301 14.74 9.85 19.08
CA ILE A 301 14.26 8.47 19.24
C ILE A 301 15.45 7.51 19.15
N ASP A 302 15.73 6.83 20.25
CA ASP A 302 16.75 5.81 20.35
C ASP A 302 16.31 4.52 19.62
N PRO A 303 17.00 4.11 18.53
CA PRO A 303 16.66 2.88 17.82
C PRO A 303 16.74 1.64 18.70
N ASP A 304 17.66 1.58 19.67
CA ASP A 304 17.79 0.42 20.57
C ASP A 304 16.56 0.27 21.46
N LEU A 305 15.96 1.40 21.87
CA LEU A 305 14.73 1.42 22.65
C LEU A 305 13.52 0.96 21.82
N VAL A 306 13.44 1.36 20.55
CA VAL A 306 12.41 0.85 19.61
C VAL A 306 12.56 -0.67 19.48
N MET A 307 13.78 -1.15 19.24
CA MET A 307 14.08 -2.58 19.10
C MET A 307 13.68 -3.39 20.33
N LYS A 308 14.12 -2.95 21.51
CA LYS A 308 13.79 -3.60 22.79
C LYS A 308 12.28 -3.67 22.99
N THR A 309 11.55 -2.60 22.67
CA THR A 309 10.09 -2.56 22.76
C THR A 309 9.45 -3.62 21.88
N ILE A 310 9.89 -3.75 20.62
CA ILE A 310 9.38 -4.76 19.69
C ILE A 310 9.62 -6.16 20.24
N VAL A 311 10.86 -6.48 20.62
CA VAL A 311 11.25 -7.82 21.12
C VAL A 311 10.43 -8.21 22.35
N GLU A 312 10.19 -7.28 23.29
CA GLU A 312 9.42 -7.55 24.51
C GLU A 312 7.96 -7.95 24.22
N HIS A 313 7.34 -7.37 23.18
CA HIS A 313 5.95 -7.63 22.78
C HIS A 313 5.80 -8.83 21.84
N MET A 314 6.88 -9.34 21.26
CA MET A 314 6.82 -10.53 20.41
C MET A 314 6.53 -11.79 21.23
N PRO A 315 5.62 -12.68 20.78
CA PRO A 315 5.33 -13.92 21.48
C PRO A 315 6.56 -14.83 21.51
N THR A 316 6.71 -15.56 22.63
CA THR A 316 7.76 -16.56 22.85
C THR A 316 7.59 -17.78 21.97
#